data_AF-A0A939ZTG3-F1
#
_entry.id   AF-A0A939ZTG3-F1
#
_cell.length_a   1.000
_cell.length_b   1.000
_cell.length_c   1.000
_cell.angle_alpha   90.00
_cell.angle_beta   90.00
_cell.angle_gamma   90.00
#
_symmetry.space_group_name_H-M   'P 1'
#
loop_
_entity.id
_entity.type
_entity.pdbx_description
1 polymer ?
#
loop_
_entity_poly.entity_id
_entity_poly.type
_entity_poly.pdbx_seq_one_letter_code
_entity_poly.pdbx_strand_id
1 'polypeptide(L)'
;AVGGVLGNAYGAINVVSDLLSYSRLFGLGLTSGVIGYVVNMLAYDVIVVMFCGGQWFGWIIAVPVLVIGHVFNLAINLLGAYVHDSRLQYIEFFGRFYEGSGHAYKPIGSSVKYTYIDN
;
A
#
# COMPACT_ATOMS: atom_id res chain seq x y z
N ALA A 1 -34.58 32.01 0.98
CA ALA A 1 -33.42 31.93 0.06
C ALA A 1 -32.18 31.31 0.71
N VAL A 2 -31.76 31.76 1.91
CA VAL A 2 -30.51 31.31 2.56
C VAL A 2 -30.47 29.81 2.91
N GLY A 3 -31.59 29.21 3.32
CA GLY A 3 -31.66 27.77 3.61
C GLY A 3 -31.45 26.86 2.40
N GLY A 4 -31.80 27.32 1.19
CA GLY A 4 -31.55 26.58 -0.06
C GLY A 4 -30.09 26.65 -0.51
N VAL A 5 -29.43 27.79 -0.30
CA VAL A 5 -28.00 27.96 -0.61
C VAL A 5 -27.13 27.15 0.37
N LEU A 6 -27.48 27.17 1.67
CA LEU A 6 -26.82 26.36 2.68
C LEU A 6 -27.05 24.86 2.45
N GLY A 7 -28.28 24.43 2.14
CA GLY A 7 -28.58 23.04 1.81
C GLY A 7 -27.81 22.53 0.59
N ASN A 8 -27.66 23.36 -0.45
CA ASN A 8 -26.84 23.03 -1.62
C ASN A 8 -25.33 22.99 -1.31
N ALA A 9 -24.86 23.87 -0.41
CA ALA A 9 -23.48 23.87 0.07
C ALA A 9 -23.19 22.62 0.91
N TYR A 10 -24.08 22.22 1.81
CA TYR A 10 -23.97 20.96 2.56
C TYR A 10 -24.01 19.74 1.64
N GLY A 11 -24.85 19.75 0.59
CA GLY A 11 -24.85 18.71 -0.44
C GLY A 11 -23.53 18.63 -1.20
N ALA A 12 -22.94 19.77 -1.58
CA ALA A 12 -21.63 19.83 -2.22
C ALA A 12 -20.50 19.33 -1.31
N ILE A 13 -20.53 19.70 -0.02
CA ILE A 13 -19.58 19.21 0.98
C ILE A 13 -19.69 17.69 1.15
N ASN A 14 -20.91 17.15 1.12
CA ASN A 14 -21.14 15.71 1.23
C ASN A 14 -20.56 14.95 0.02
N VAL A 15 -20.77 15.47 -1.21
CA VAL A 15 -20.17 14.89 -2.42
C VAL A 15 -18.64 14.97 -2.40
N VAL A 16 -18.07 16.09 -1.94
CA VAL A 16 -16.61 16.23 -1.80
C VAL A 16 -16.06 15.26 -0.74
N SER A 17 -16.78 15.06 0.36
CA SER A 17 -16.44 14.08 1.40
C SER A 17 -16.41 12.65 0.85
N ASP A 18 -17.41 12.29 0.04
CA ASP A 18 -17.45 10.98 -0.62
C ASP A 18 -16.27 10.83 -1.60
N LEU A 19 -15.96 11.86 -2.38
CA LEU A 19 -14.86 11.85 -3.35
C LEU A 19 -13.48 11.73 -2.67
N LEU A 20 -13.27 12.41 -1.54
CA LEU A 20 -12.06 12.27 -0.72
C LEU A 20 -11.95 10.87 -0.11
N SER A 21 -13.06 10.24 0.27
CA SER A 21 -13.06 8.86 0.76
C SER A 21 -12.60 7.88 -0.33
N TYR A 22 -13.09 8.03 -1.57
CA TYR A 22 -12.70 7.18 -2.72
C TYR A 22 -11.34 7.53 -3.33
N SER A 23 -10.78 8.71 -3.04
CA SER A 23 -9.48 9.17 -3.56
C SER A 23 -8.32 8.21 -3.24
N ARG A 24 -8.43 7.41 -2.17
CA ARG A 24 -7.45 6.39 -1.79
C ARG A 24 -7.33 5.27 -2.83
N LEU A 25 -8.47 4.65 -3.18
CA LEU A 25 -8.53 3.59 -4.19
C LEU A 25 -8.11 4.11 -5.56
N PHE A 26 -8.58 5.32 -5.89
CA PHE A 26 -8.17 6.03 -7.09
C PHE A 26 -6.65 6.31 -7.13
N GLY A 27 -6.06 6.74 -6.02
CA GLY A 27 -4.63 7.02 -5.91
C GLY A 27 -3.75 5.80 -6.07
N LEU A 28 -4.19 4.64 -5.57
CA LEU A 28 -3.51 3.35 -5.82
C LEU A 28 -3.56 2.98 -7.31
N GLY A 29 -4.73 3.13 -7.95
CA GLY A 29 -4.88 2.88 -9.40
C GLY A 29 -4.04 3.82 -10.27
N LEU A 30 -4.05 5.12 -9.97
CA LEU A 30 -3.22 6.12 -10.65
C LEU A 30 -1.73 5.84 -10.51
N THR A 31 -1.29 5.49 -9.30
CA THR A 31 0.11 5.15 -9.03
C THR A 31 0.57 3.99 -9.89
N SER A 32 -0.23 2.91 -9.98
CA SER A 32 0.06 1.78 -10.87
C SER A 32 0.21 2.19 -12.34
N GLY A 33 -0.72 3.02 -12.82
CA GLY A 33 -0.68 3.53 -14.19
C GLY A 33 0.55 4.39 -14.48
N VAL A 34 0.90 5.29 -13.55
CA VAL A 34 2.07 6.18 -13.69
C VAL A 34 3.37 5.38 -13.65
N ILE A 35 3.51 4.39 -12.75
CA ILE A 35 4.70 3.54 -12.71
C ILE A 35 4.82 2.73 -14.00
N GLY A 36 3.72 2.18 -14.52
CA GLY A 36 3.71 1.47 -15.81
C GLY A 36 4.14 2.37 -16.96
N TYR A 37 3.65 3.61 -16.99
CA TYR A 37 4.06 4.62 -17.97
C TYR A 37 5.56 4.94 -17.88
N VAL A 38 6.09 5.16 -16.67
CA VAL A 38 7.52 5.44 -16.45
C VAL A 38 8.39 4.24 -16.86
N VAL A 39 7.98 3.01 -16.53
CA VAL A 39 8.70 1.79 -16.94
C VAL A 39 8.72 1.66 -18.47
N ASN A 40 7.61 1.93 -19.14
CA ASN A 40 7.56 1.91 -20.61
C ASN A 40 8.44 2.99 -21.24
N MET A 41 8.46 4.20 -20.66
CA MET A 41 9.33 5.28 -21.11
C MET A 41 10.82 4.91 -20.93
N LEU A 42 11.19 4.35 -19.77
CA LEU A 42 12.55 3.87 -19.52
C LEU A 42 12.95 2.74 -20.47
N ALA A 43 12.05 1.80 -20.75
CA ALA A 43 12.31 0.73 -21.72
C ALA A 43 12.51 1.29 -23.13
N TYR A 44 11.72 2.27 -23.55
CA TYR A 44 11.88 2.94 -24.84
C TYR A 44 13.21 3.69 -24.95
N ASP A 45 13.58 4.47 -23.92
CA ASP A 45 14.85 5.20 -23.90
C ASP A 45 16.05 4.25 -23.96
N VAL A 46 16.01 3.12 -23.24
CA VAL A 46 17.05 2.07 -23.32
C VAL A 46 17.13 1.47 -24.72
N ILE A 47 15.98 1.18 -25.36
CA ILE A 47 15.95 0.68 -26.74
C ILE A 47 16.57 1.70 -27.69
N VAL A 48 16.19 2.98 -27.62
CA VAL A 48 16.66 4.04 -28.53
C VAL A 48 18.16 4.29 -28.39
N VAL A 49 18.68 4.38 -27.15
CA VAL A 49 20.12 4.56 -26.91
C VAL A 49 20.93 3.37 -27.43
N MET A 50 20.43 2.14 -27.24
CA MET A 50 21.09 0.93 -27.76
C MET A 50 20.88 0.72 -29.27
N PHE A 51 19.82 1.26 -29.86
CA PHE A 51 19.55 1.14 -31.30
C PHE A 51 20.60 1.87 -32.15
N CYS A 52 21.17 2.96 -31.63
CA CYS A 52 22.33 3.62 -32.24
C CYS A 52 23.62 2.79 -32.19
N GLY A 53 23.72 1.78 -31.30
CA GLY A 53 24.92 0.96 -31.11
C GLY A 53 24.82 -0.49 -31.62
N GLY A 54 23.61 -1.03 -31.82
CA GLY A 54 23.41 -2.40 -32.30
C GLY A 54 21.96 -2.86 -32.18
N GLN A 55 21.32 -3.13 -33.32
CA GLN A 55 19.87 -3.33 -33.48
C GLN A 55 19.31 -4.54 -32.71
N TRP A 56 20.19 -5.47 -32.31
CA TRP A 56 19.83 -6.73 -31.63
C TRP A 56 20.06 -6.66 -30.12
N PHE A 57 21.02 -5.86 -29.65
CA PHE A 57 21.33 -5.74 -28.22
C PHE A 57 20.26 -4.97 -27.45
N GLY A 58 19.62 -3.98 -28.09
CA GLY A 58 18.58 -3.18 -27.44
C GLY A 58 17.38 -4.01 -26.98
N TRP A 59 16.93 -4.97 -27.79
CA TRP A 59 15.77 -5.80 -27.45
C TRP A 59 16.06 -6.78 -26.31
N ILE A 60 17.28 -7.34 -26.27
CA ILE A 60 17.65 -8.36 -25.28
C ILE A 60 17.77 -7.78 -23.86
N ILE A 61 18.10 -6.50 -23.75
CA ILE A 61 18.16 -5.77 -22.47
C ILE A 61 16.79 -5.16 -22.11
N ALA A 62 15.99 -4.76 -23.10
CA ALA A 62 14.69 -4.16 -22.85
C ALA A 62 13.66 -5.13 -22.25
N VAL A 63 13.63 -6.39 -22.71
CA VAL A 63 12.70 -7.42 -22.21
C VAL A 63 12.82 -7.63 -20.69
N PRO A 64 14.00 -7.91 -20.11
CA PRO A 64 14.12 -8.08 -18.66
C PRO A 64 13.82 -6.78 -17.89
N VAL A 65 14.17 -5.61 -18.41
CA VAL A 65 13.83 -4.32 -17.78
C VAL A 65 12.32 -4.12 -17.70
N LEU A 66 11.59 -4.47 -18.76
CA LEU A 66 10.14 -4.34 -18.81
C LEU A 66 9.45 -5.32 -17.86
N VAL A 67 9.93 -6.56 -17.79
CA VAL A 67 9.45 -7.59 -16.85
C VAL A 67 9.72 -7.18 -15.41
N ILE A 68 10.95 -6.78 -15.08
CA ILE A 68 11.32 -6.34 -13.72
C ILE A 68 10.51 -5.10 -13.34
N GLY A 69 10.36 -4.13 -14.24
CA GLY A 69 9.57 -2.93 -14.00
C GLY A 69 8.10 -3.21 -13.70
N HIS A 70 7.47 -4.15 -14.41
CA HIS A 70 6.08 -4.56 -14.15
C HIS A 70 5.93 -5.35 -12.84
N VAL A 71 6.89 -6.22 -12.51
CA VAL A 71 6.91 -6.95 -11.23
C VAL A 71 7.11 -5.98 -10.06
N PHE A 72 7.99 -4.99 -10.22
CA PHE A 72 8.22 -3.97 -9.21
C PHE A 72 7.00 -3.04 -9.03
N ASN A 73 6.31 -2.71 -10.12
CA ASN A 73 5.05 -1.98 -10.08
C ASN A 73 3.98 -2.74 -9.27
N LEU A 74 3.86 -4.06 -9.48
CA LEU A 74 2.96 -4.90 -8.69
C LEU A 74 3.35 -4.91 -7.20
N ALA A 75 4.65 -5.02 -6.88
CA ALA A 75 5.14 -5.02 -5.51
C ALA A 75 4.82 -3.71 -4.77
N ILE A 76 5.04 -2.55 -5.41
CA ILE A 76 4.74 -1.24 -4.81
C ILE A 76 3.23 -1.07 -4.57
N ASN A 77 2.39 -1.48 -5.53
CA ASN A 77 0.94 -1.39 -5.36
C ASN A 77 0.44 -2.28 -4.21
N LEU A 78 1.00 -3.49 -4.10
CA LEU A 78 0.65 -4.43 -3.04
C LEU A 78 1.09 -3.91 -1.66
N LEU A 79 2.32 -3.39 -1.55
CA LEU A 79 2.83 -2.77 -0.33
C LEU A 79 2.04 -1.51 0.05
N GLY A 80 1.66 -0.70 -0.94
CA GLY A 80 0.83 0.49 -0.75
C GLY A 80 -0.56 0.15 -0.21
N ALA A 81 -1.23 -0.86 -0.78
CA ALA A 81 -2.50 -1.36 -0.28
C ALA A 81 -2.37 -1.96 1.13
N TYR A 82 -1.33 -2.75 1.37
CA TYR A 82 -1.05 -3.38 2.67
C TYR A 82 -0.82 -2.35 3.78
N VAL A 83 -0.02 -1.31 3.53
CA VAL A 83 0.19 -0.24 4.51
C VAL A 83 -1.10 0.55 4.75
N HIS A 84 -1.93 0.72 3.71
CA HIS A 84 -3.17 1.46 3.87
C HIS A 84 -4.24 0.71 4.67
N ASP A 85 -4.34 -0.61 4.49
CA ASP A 85 -5.21 -1.47 5.29
C ASP A 85 -4.69 -1.66 6.71
N SER A 86 -3.38 -1.83 6.89
CA SER A 86 -2.80 -1.97 8.25
C SER A 86 -2.96 -0.71 9.09
N ARG A 87 -3.02 0.48 8.48
CA ARG A 87 -3.43 1.72 9.17
C ARG A 87 -4.85 1.61 9.73
N LEU A 88 -5.80 1.12 8.93
CA LEU A 88 -7.18 0.95 9.37
C LEU A 88 -7.28 -0.14 10.45
N GLN A 89 -6.62 -1.28 10.28
CA GLN A 89 -6.57 -2.34 11.30
C GLN A 89 -5.96 -1.86 12.62
N TYR A 90 -4.88 -1.07 12.57
CA TYR A 90 -4.27 -0.57 13.80
C TYR A 90 -5.21 0.38 14.57
N ILE A 91 -5.88 1.29 13.85
CA ILE A 91 -6.74 2.30 14.48
C ILE A 91 -8.09 1.70 14.90
N GLU A 92 -8.68 0.85 14.07
CA GLU A 92 -10.03 0.33 14.24
C GLU A 92 -10.08 -0.95 15.10
N PHE A 93 -9.00 -1.74 15.13
CA PHE A 93 -8.93 -2.98 15.92
C PHE A 93 -8.26 -2.76 17.29
N PHE A 94 -7.15 -2.00 17.40
CA PHE A 94 -6.57 -1.72 18.73
C PHE A 94 -7.41 -0.72 19.53
N GLY A 95 -8.11 0.22 18.89
CA GLY A 95 -9.02 1.13 19.60
C GLY A 95 -10.27 0.46 20.18
N ARG A 96 -10.68 -0.71 19.66
CA ARG A 96 -11.89 -1.45 20.07
C ARG A 96 -11.63 -2.69 20.91
N PHE A 97 -10.46 -3.32 20.77
CA PHE A 97 -10.10 -4.56 21.46
C PHE A 97 -8.92 -4.42 22.43
N TYR A 98 -8.25 -3.26 22.47
CA TYR A 98 -7.15 -2.98 23.40
C TYR A 98 -7.56 -1.89 24.40
N GLU A 99 -8.36 -2.27 25.39
CA GLU A 99 -8.39 -1.53 26.65
C GLU A 99 -7.04 -1.77 27.31
N GLY A 100 -6.22 -0.72 27.48
CA GLY A 100 -4.89 -0.76 28.09
C GLY A 100 -4.88 -1.15 29.59
N SER A 101 -5.86 -1.94 30.04
CA SER A 101 -6.04 -2.40 31.41
C SER A 101 -6.44 -3.89 31.43
N GLY A 102 -5.60 -4.75 30.85
CA GLY A 102 -5.62 -6.19 31.10
C GLY A 102 -4.42 -6.61 31.93
N HIS A 103 -4.65 -7.25 33.09
CA HIS A 103 -3.57 -7.88 33.86
C HIS A 103 -2.91 -8.95 33.00
N ALA A 104 -1.58 -8.90 32.83
CA ALA A 104 -0.84 -9.99 32.21
C ALA A 104 -1.14 -11.28 32.99
N TYR A 105 -1.70 -12.28 32.31
CA TYR A 105 -2.04 -13.56 32.92
C TYR A 105 -0.74 -14.19 33.45
N LYS A 106 -0.52 -14.05 34.75
CA LYS A 106 0.52 -14.79 35.48
C LYS A 106 -0.12 -16.11 35.90
N PRO A 107 0.24 -17.25 35.30
CA PRO A 107 -0.29 -18.54 35.71
C PRO A 107 -0.04 -18.72 37.21
N ILE A 108 -1.10 -19.04 37.94
CA ILE A 108 -1.01 -19.36 39.37
C ILE A 108 -0.24 -20.68 39.46
N GLY A 109 1.03 -20.63 39.83
CA GLY A 109 1.77 -21.82 40.28
C GLY A 109 2.87 -22.36 39.37
N SER A 110 3.57 -21.56 38.56
CA SER A 110 4.89 -21.97 38.06
C SER A 110 5.98 -21.01 38.51
N SER A 111 6.45 -21.25 39.74
CA SER A 111 7.79 -20.88 40.17
C SER A 111 8.53 -22.17 40.53
N VAL A 112 8.65 -23.11 39.60
CA VAL A 112 9.61 -24.22 39.76
C VAL A 112 10.98 -23.71 39.34
N LYS A 113 11.70 -23.13 40.31
CA LYS A 113 13.04 -22.58 40.11
C LYS A 113 14.11 -23.67 39.95
N TYR A 114 13.86 -24.91 40.42
CA TYR A 114 14.74 -26.06 40.20
C TYR A 114 13.93 -27.37 40.31
N THR A 115 13.98 -28.21 39.27
CA THR A 115 13.59 -29.63 39.36
C THR A 115 14.89 -30.42 39.29
N TYR A 116 15.36 -30.91 40.44
CA TYR A 116 16.39 -31.93 40.49
C TYR A 116 15.73 -33.26 40.13
N ILE A 117 16.20 -33.87 39.04
CA ILE A 117 15.88 -35.25 38.68
C ILE A 117 16.93 -36.08 39.41
N ASP A 118 16.57 -36.62 40.57
CA ASP A 118 17.36 -37.66 41.22
C ASP A 118 16.85 -39.03 40.75
N ASN A 119 17.80 -39.90 40.39
CA ASN A 119 17.61 -41.25 39.86
C ASN A 119 17.79 -42.27 40.99
#